data_AF-A0A110B596-F1
#
_entry.id   AF-A0A110B596-F1
#
_cell.length_a   1.000
_cell.length_b   1.000
_cell.length_c   1.000
_cell.angle_alpha   90.00
_cell.angle_beta   90.00
_cell.angle_gamma   90.00
#
_symmetry.space_group_name_H-M   'P 1'
#
loop_
_entity.id
_entity.type
_entity.pdbx_description
1 polymer ?
#
loop_
_entity_poly.entity_id
_entity_poly.type
_entity_poly.pdbx_seq_one_letter_code
_entity_poly.pdbx_strand_id
1 'polypeptide(L)'
;MRADEADESYSQDPQVRSVFRAMAWAYRESLSRDQLEKLLEDLPSGHPLEKPLLVYLIQVHGNTIEQSDLNYAVTQNRSGERVEELTMAVAEEWRQEGRQEGRQEGRQKGRQEAKASDLLRLIERKFGSQAKRLYKERVEKASLEQLDHWFDRAIDAARVENVFAED
;
A
#
# COMPACT_ATOMS: atom_id res chain seq x y z
N MET A 1 23.71 3.38 6.99
CA MET A 1 23.00 2.20 7.47
C MET A 1 22.58 1.41 6.28
N ARG A 2 23.26 0.30 6.03
CA ARG A 2 22.86 -0.64 5.00
C ARG A 2 22.17 -1.82 5.67
N ALA A 3 21.14 -2.37 5.02
CA ALA A 3 20.36 -3.47 5.58
C ALA A 3 21.20 -4.75 5.83
N ASP A 4 22.40 -4.85 5.26
CA ASP A 4 23.37 -5.94 5.38
C ASP A 4 24.48 -5.71 6.43
N GLU A 5 24.54 -4.54 7.07
CA GLU A 5 25.48 -4.27 8.15
C GLU A 5 25.14 -5.09 9.41
N ALA A 6 26.16 -5.64 10.08
CA ALA A 6 25.99 -6.41 11.30
C ALA A 6 25.38 -5.55 12.42
N ASP A 7 24.40 -6.08 13.15
CA ASP A 7 23.64 -5.36 14.18
C ASP A 7 24.51 -4.63 15.22
N GLU A 8 25.68 -5.20 15.56
CA GLU A 8 26.63 -4.65 16.54
C GLU A 8 27.32 -3.36 16.06
N SER A 9 27.28 -3.08 14.76
CA SER A 9 27.85 -1.87 14.18
C SER A 9 26.97 -0.63 14.37
N TYR A 10 25.68 -0.80 14.70
CA TYR A 10 24.74 0.32 14.84
C TYR A 10 24.85 1.07 16.17
N SER A 11 25.01 0.35 17.28
CA SER A 11 25.22 0.93 18.61
C SER A 11 25.61 -0.16 19.62
N GLN A 12 26.35 0.22 20.65
CA GLN A 12 26.60 -0.60 21.84
C GLN A 12 25.42 -0.58 22.83
N ASP A 13 24.55 0.42 22.72
CA ASP A 13 23.31 0.51 23.49
C ASP A 13 22.21 -0.34 22.81
N PRO A 14 21.65 -1.37 23.47
CA PRO A 14 20.61 -2.23 22.91
C PRO A 14 19.37 -1.48 22.42
N GLN A 15 18.92 -0.45 23.14
CA GLN A 15 17.70 0.30 22.81
C GLN A 15 17.91 1.13 21.55
N VAL A 16 19.04 1.83 21.48
CA VAL A 16 19.44 2.63 20.31
C VAL A 16 19.67 1.72 19.11
N ARG A 17 20.29 0.55 19.32
CA ARG A 17 20.49 -0.47 18.29
C ARG A 17 19.15 -0.97 17.73
N SER A 18 18.13 -1.18 18.55
CA SER A 18 16.79 -1.56 18.08
C SER A 18 16.15 -0.51 17.18
N VAL A 19 16.28 0.77 17.52
CA VAL A 19 15.75 1.86 16.69
C VAL A 19 16.41 1.83 15.31
N PHE A 20 17.72 1.76 15.28
CA PHE A 20 18.47 1.72 14.02
C PHE A 20 18.21 0.44 13.22
N ARG A 21 18.01 -0.68 13.89
CA ARG A 21 17.64 -1.94 13.25
C ARG A 21 16.27 -1.84 12.57
N ALA A 22 15.25 -1.30 13.25
CA ALA A 22 13.94 -1.06 12.66
C ALA A 22 14.04 -0.16 11.42
N MET A 23 14.85 0.91 11.46
CA MET A 23 15.10 1.78 10.31
C MET A 23 15.84 1.07 9.17
N ALA A 24 16.85 0.26 9.48
CA ALA A 24 17.60 -0.49 8.47
C ALA A 24 16.70 -1.54 7.79
N TRP A 25 15.78 -2.14 8.52
CA TRP A 25 14.81 -3.08 8.00
C TRP A 25 13.76 -2.46 7.09
N ALA A 26 13.55 -1.15 7.13
CA ALA A 26 12.64 -0.48 6.21
C ALA A 26 12.97 -0.67 4.73
N TYR A 27 14.21 -1.06 4.43
CA TYR A 27 14.70 -1.32 3.07
C TYR A 27 14.73 -2.80 2.70
N ARG A 28 14.20 -3.69 3.55
CA ARG A 28 14.10 -5.13 3.28
C ARG A 28 12.76 -5.47 2.63
N GLU A 29 12.72 -6.60 1.92
CA GLU A 29 11.48 -7.07 1.27
C GLU A 29 10.46 -7.64 2.26
N SER A 30 10.92 -8.19 3.39
CA SER A 30 10.07 -8.72 4.44
C SER A 30 10.80 -8.81 5.77
N LEU A 31 10.02 -9.00 6.84
CA LEU A 31 10.50 -9.20 8.20
C LEU A 31 10.10 -10.58 8.71
N SER A 32 11.06 -11.30 9.28
CA SER A 32 10.78 -12.60 9.91
C SER A 32 10.31 -12.43 11.35
N ARG A 33 9.61 -13.45 11.87
CA ARG A 33 9.23 -13.53 13.28
C ARG A 33 10.42 -13.31 14.24
N ASP A 34 11.53 -14.01 14.01
CA ASP A 34 12.75 -13.89 14.83
C ASP A 34 13.27 -12.44 14.90
N GLN A 35 13.11 -11.68 13.83
CA GLN A 35 13.50 -10.27 13.78
C GLN A 35 12.57 -9.41 14.66
N LEU A 36 11.26 -9.66 14.60
CA LEU A 36 10.29 -8.97 15.47
C LEU A 36 10.52 -9.28 16.94
N GLU A 37 10.85 -10.53 17.28
CA GLU A 37 11.22 -10.92 18.64
C GLU A 37 12.48 -10.21 19.11
N LYS A 38 13.55 -10.24 18.31
CA LYS A 38 14.82 -9.60 18.64
C LYS A 38 14.69 -8.09 18.84
N LEU A 39 13.77 -7.44 18.12
CA LEU A 39 13.45 -6.03 18.33
C LEU A 39 12.86 -5.80 19.72
N LEU A 40 11.87 -6.61 20.11
CA LEU A 40 11.17 -6.48 21.39
C LEU A 40 11.96 -6.99 22.60
N GLU A 41 12.98 -7.81 22.37
CA GLU A 41 13.95 -8.22 23.38
C GLU A 41 14.89 -7.06 23.76
N ASP A 42 15.49 -6.41 22.75
CA ASP A 42 16.41 -5.28 22.91
C ASP A 42 15.68 -4.00 23.41
N LEU A 43 14.33 -3.96 23.33
CA LEU A 43 13.46 -2.88 23.87
C LEU A 43 12.74 -3.34 25.13
N PRO A 44 13.08 -2.83 26.34
CA PRO A 44 12.40 -3.27 27.56
C PRO A 44 10.92 -2.89 27.58
N SER A 45 10.12 -3.69 28.29
CA SER A 45 8.69 -3.40 28.50
C SER A 45 8.48 -2.01 29.10
N GLY A 46 7.52 -1.27 28.58
CA GLY A 46 7.23 0.11 29.02
C GLY A 46 8.18 1.16 28.45
N HIS A 47 9.15 0.77 27.62
CA HIS A 47 10.01 1.74 26.94
C HIS A 47 9.17 2.65 26.02
N PRO A 48 9.43 3.98 25.98
CA PRO A 48 8.64 4.92 25.20
C PRO A 48 8.58 4.62 23.69
N LEU A 49 9.60 3.95 23.16
CA LEU A 49 9.71 3.63 21.72
C LEU A 49 9.08 2.31 21.31
N GLU A 50 8.58 1.51 22.24
CA GLU A 50 8.00 0.20 21.92
C GLU A 50 6.83 0.31 20.94
N LYS A 51 5.80 1.08 21.32
CA LYS A 51 4.64 1.30 20.45
C LYS A 51 5.00 2.05 19.16
N PRO A 52 5.76 3.17 19.22
CA PRO A 52 6.18 3.87 18.00
C PRO A 52 6.92 3.00 16.99
N LEU A 53 7.81 2.09 17.44
CA LEU A 53 8.55 1.22 16.54
C LEU A 53 7.68 0.13 15.94
N LEU A 54 6.76 -0.46 16.70
CA LEU A 54 5.78 -1.41 16.16
C LEU A 54 4.88 -0.74 15.12
N VAL A 55 4.37 0.46 15.41
CA VAL A 55 3.58 1.25 14.46
C VAL A 55 4.38 1.57 13.20
N TYR A 56 5.64 2.00 13.35
CA TYR A 56 6.53 2.26 12.22
C TYR A 56 6.73 1.01 11.35
N LEU A 57 6.95 -0.16 11.96
CA LEU A 57 7.09 -1.40 11.22
C LEU A 57 5.82 -1.77 10.47
N ILE A 58 4.63 -1.54 11.04
CA ILE A 58 3.38 -1.71 10.30
C ILE A 58 3.28 -0.74 9.12
N GLN A 59 3.62 0.53 9.30
CA GLN A 59 3.54 1.50 8.20
C GLN A 59 4.49 1.19 7.04
N VAL A 60 5.62 0.54 7.30
CA VAL A 60 6.59 0.19 6.27
C VAL A 60 6.36 -1.20 5.69
N HIS A 61 5.94 -2.15 6.54
CA HIS A 61 5.87 -3.58 6.22
C HIS A 61 4.48 -4.18 6.40
N GLY A 62 3.43 -3.38 6.55
CA GLY A 62 2.07 -3.82 6.90
C GLY A 62 1.48 -4.86 5.95
N ASN A 63 1.91 -4.82 4.68
CA ASN A 63 1.55 -5.77 3.63
C ASN A 63 2.44 -7.04 3.58
N THR A 64 3.48 -7.12 4.40
CA THR A 64 4.48 -8.22 4.39
C THR A 64 4.63 -8.91 5.75
N ILE A 65 4.33 -8.22 6.85
CA ILE A 65 4.30 -8.81 8.20
C ILE A 65 2.97 -9.54 8.37
N GLU A 66 3.03 -10.82 8.71
CA GLU A 66 1.84 -11.53 9.14
C GLU A 66 1.40 -11.08 10.54
N GLN A 67 0.09 -10.88 10.73
CA GLN A 67 -0.44 -10.46 12.03
C GLN A 67 -0.14 -11.47 13.15
N SER A 68 -0.11 -12.76 12.80
CA SER A 68 0.25 -13.88 13.67
C SER A 68 1.67 -13.75 14.22
N ASP A 69 2.63 -13.39 13.37
CA ASP A 69 4.04 -13.26 13.76
C ASP A 69 4.26 -12.09 14.70
N LEU A 70 3.61 -10.95 14.43
CA LEU A 70 3.68 -9.80 15.32
C LEU A 70 3.02 -10.08 16.67
N ASN A 71 1.84 -10.70 16.66
CA ASN A 71 1.15 -11.07 17.89
C ASN A 71 1.95 -12.11 18.70
N TYR A 72 2.63 -13.04 18.03
CA TYR A 72 3.56 -13.96 18.68
C TYR A 72 4.71 -13.20 19.35
N ALA A 73 5.41 -12.33 18.62
CA ALA A 73 6.52 -11.56 19.16
C ALA A 73 6.12 -10.71 20.38
N VAL A 74 4.94 -10.06 20.33
CA VAL A 74 4.41 -9.26 21.45
C VAL A 74 4.08 -10.16 22.66
N THR A 75 3.40 -11.29 22.45
CA THR A 75 3.01 -12.20 23.56
C THR A 75 4.20 -12.95 24.18
N GLN A 76 5.28 -13.17 23.44
CA GLN A 76 6.52 -13.74 24.00
C GLN A 76 7.30 -12.73 24.84
N ASN A 77 7.29 -11.45 24.45
CA ASN A 77 8.14 -10.43 25.07
C ASN A 77 7.42 -9.60 26.13
N ARG A 78 6.09 -9.60 26.15
CA ARG A 78 5.24 -8.79 27.04
C ARG A 78 4.19 -9.64 27.74
N SER A 79 3.60 -9.07 28.78
CA SER A 79 2.60 -9.76 29.59
C SER A 79 1.55 -8.78 30.11
N GLY A 80 0.38 -9.31 30.45
CA GLY A 80 -0.73 -8.56 31.05
C GLY A 80 -1.22 -7.41 30.17
N GLU A 81 -1.56 -6.29 30.80
CA GLU A 81 -2.13 -5.09 30.16
C GLU A 81 -1.28 -4.56 29.00
N ARG A 82 0.05 -4.78 29.04
CA ARG A 82 0.93 -4.29 27.99
C ARG A 82 0.73 -5.02 26.66
N VAL A 83 0.40 -6.31 26.68
CA VAL A 83 0.04 -7.06 25.46
C VAL A 83 -1.20 -6.46 24.84
N GLU A 84 -2.24 -6.24 25.65
CA GLU A 84 -3.51 -5.66 25.18
C GLU A 84 -3.30 -4.28 24.57
N GLU A 85 -2.52 -3.41 25.23
CA GLU A 85 -2.23 -2.06 24.75
C GLU A 85 -1.55 -2.07 23.37
N LEU A 86 -0.50 -2.89 23.20
CA LEU A 86 0.27 -2.97 21.96
C LEU A 86 -0.54 -3.62 20.85
N THR A 87 -1.25 -4.71 21.12
CA THR A 87 -2.11 -5.38 20.15
C THR A 87 -3.23 -4.45 19.68
N MET A 88 -3.84 -3.67 20.58
CA MET A 88 -4.83 -2.66 20.20
C MET A 88 -4.23 -1.55 19.33
N ALA A 89 -3.05 -1.05 19.68
CA ALA A 89 -2.36 -0.01 18.92
C ALA A 89 -2.04 -0.47 17.48
N VAL A 90 -1.47 -1.66 17.35
CA VAL A 90 -1.15 -2.30 16.07
C VAL A 90 -2.42 -2.55 15.24
N ALA A 91 -3.47 -3.08 15.86
CA ALA A 91 -4.74 -3.34 15.18
C ALA A 91 -5.44 -2.06 14.70
N GLU A 92 -5.30 -0.94 15.41
CA GLU A 92 -5.76 0.36 14.93
C GLU A 92 -4.97 0.80 13.70
N GLU A 93 -3.63 0.65 13.71
CA GLU A 93 -2.79 1.05 12.58
C GLU A 93 -3.13 0.25 11.31
N TRP A 94 -3.23 -1.08 11.37
CA TRP A 94 -3.66 -1.89 10.23
C TRP A 94 -5.04 -1.48 9.69
N ARG A 95 -5.99 -1.17 10.59
CA ARG A 95 -7.31 -0.68 10.18
C ARG A 95 -7.24 0.70 9.53
N GLN A 96 -6.27 1.53 9.89
CA GLN A 96 -6.07 2.83 9.24
C GLN A 96 -5.41 2.66 7.88
N GLU A 97 -4.38 1.83 7.77
CA GLU A 97 -3.68 1.51 6.54
C GLU A 97 -4.64 0.93 5.49
N GLY A 98 -5.38 -0.13 5.82
CA GLY A 98 -6.37 -0.71 4.90
C GLY A 98 -7.48 0.27 4.49
N ARG A 99 -7.87 1.21 5.38
CA ARG A 99 -8.80 2.29 5.02
C ARG A 99 -8.16 3.35 4.11
N GLN A 100 -6.86 3.57 4.21
CA GLN A 100 -6.15 4.49 3.32
C GLN A 100 -6.00 3.86 1.93
N GLU A 101 -5.54 2.61 1.86
CA GLU A 101 -5.41 1.86 0.60
C GLU A 101 -6.75 1.74 -0.13
N GLY A 102 -7.80 1.26 0.55
CA GLY A 102 -9.12 1.14 -0.08
C GLY A 102 -9.69 2.48 -0.56
N ARG A 103 -9.37 3.60 0.10
CA ARG A 103 -9.74 4.94 -0.39
C ARG A 103 -8.94 5.36 -1.61
N GLN A 104 -7.65 5.01 -1.69
CA GLN A 104 -6.82 5.30 -2.85
C GLN A 104 -7.26 4.48 -4.06
N GLU A 105 -7.44 3.17 -3.90
CA GLU A 105 -7.97 2.29 -4.94
C GLU A 105 -9.35 2.74 -5.43
N GLY A 106 -10.27 3.03 -4.50
CA GLY A 106 -11.60 3.52 -4.84
C GLY A 106 -11.58 4.84 -5.62
N ARG A 107 -10.66 5.76 -5.28
CA ARG A 107 -10.47 7.01 -6.04
C ARG A 107 -9.91 6.76 -7.44
N GLN A 108 -8.95 5.85 -7.59
CA GLN A 108 -8.39 5.51 -8.90
C GLN A 108 -9.42 4.85 -9.79
N LYS A 109 -10.15 3.84 -9.27
CA LYS A 109 -11.23 3.17 -9.99
C LYS A 109 -12.34 4.14 -10.37
N GLY A 110 -12.78 5.01 -9.47
CA GLY A 110 -13.80 6.02 -9.76
C GLY A 110 -13.37 7.01 -10.85
N ARG A 111 -12.08 7.39 -10.91
CA ARG A 111 -11.55 8.22 -12.00
C ARG A 111 -11.57 7.49 -13.34
N GLN A 112 -11.17 6.22 -13.37
CA GLN A 112 -11.21 5.39 -14.58
C GLN A 112 -12.65 5.21 -15.10
N GLU A 113 -13.58 4.85 -14.22
CA GLU A 113 -15.00 4.70 -14.54
C GLU A 113 -15.61 6.00 -15.08
N ALA A 114 -15.27 7.15 -14.47
CA ALA A 114 -15.72 8.46 -14.94
C ALA A 114 -15.19 8.78 -16.35
N LYS A 115 -13.89 8.59 -16.61
CA LYS A 115 -13.30 8.83 -17.95
C LYS A 115 -13.87 7.88 -19.00
N ALA A 116 -14.04 6.60 -18.67
CA ALA A 116 -14.65 5.62 -19.55
C ALA A 116 -16.08 6.02 -19.92
N SER A 117 -16.88 6.45 -18.94
CA SER A 117 -18.24 6.97 -19.16
C SER A 117 -18.25 8.20 -20.07
N ASP A 118 -17.34 9.16 -19.84
CA ASP A 118 -17.21 10.37 -20.65
C ASP A 118 -16.81 10.08 -22.09
N LEU A 119 -15.83 9.18 -22.31
CA LEU A 119 -15.43 8.74 -23.64
C LEU A 119 -16.57 8.02 -24.37
N LEU A 120 -17.29 7.12 -23.70
CA LEU A 120 -18.44 6.43 -24.30
C LEU A 120 -19.56 7.41 -24.69
N ARG A 121 -19.79 8.43 -23.87
CA ARG A 121 -20.74 9.51 -24.17
C ARG A 121 -20.28 10.34 -25.38
N LEU A 122 -18.99 10.64 -25.50
CA LEU A 122 -18.43 11.34 -26.65
C LEU A 122 -18.56 10.50 -27.94
N ILE A 123 -18.23 9.20 -27.87
CA ILE A 123 -18.37 8.26 -28.98
C ILE A 123 -19.83 8.18 -29.44
N GLU A 124 -20.78 8.08 -28.52
CA GLU A 124 -22.21 8.04 -28.86
C GLU A 124 -22.67 9.33 -29.54
N ARG A 125 -22.21 10.49 -29.07
CA ARG A 125 -22.57 11.78 -29.66
C ARG A 125 -21.98 12.00 -31.06
N LYS A 126 -20.74 11.57 -31.30
CA LYS A 126 -20.06 11.78 -32.59
C LYS A 126 -20.32 10.68 -33.62
N PHE A 127 -20.35 9.43 -33.18
CA PHE A 127 -20.35 8.25 -34.04
C PHE A 127 -21.59 7.37 -33.87
N GLY A 128 -22.48 7.69 -32.93
CA GLY A 128 -23.75 7.02 -32.72
C GLY A 128 -23.71 5.85 -31.72
N SER A 129 -24.91 5.37 -31.36
CA SER A 129 -25.09 4.34 -30.33
C SER A 129 -24.57 2.95 -30.72
N GLN A 130 -24.44 2.66 -32.02
CA GLN A 130 -23.85 1.41 -32.50
C GLN A 130 -22.34 1.38 -32.23
N ALA A 131 -21.65 2.51 -32.46
CA ALA A 131 -20.22 2.65 -32.15
C ALA A 131 -19.97 2.50 -30.65
N LYS A 132 -20.75 3.18 -29.79
CA LYS A 132 -20.66 3.02 -28.33
C LYS A 132 -20.80 1.57 -27.90
N ARG A 133 -21.79 0.84 -28.43
CA ARG A 133 -22.00 -0.58 -28.11
C ARG A 133 -20.82 -1.45 -28.53
N LEU A 134 -20.26 -1.20 -29.70
CA LEU A 134 -19.13 -1.96 -30.23
C LEU A 134 -17.86 -1.81 -29.37
N TYR A 135 -17.59 -0.61 -28.86
CA TYR A 135 -16.35 -0.31 -28.12
C TYR A 135 -16.53 -0.26 -26.59
N LYS A 136 -17.74 -0.49 -26.06
CA LYS A 136 -18.05 -0.37 -24.64
C LYS A 136 -17.08 -1.16 -23.76
N GLU A 137 -16.96 -2.46 -24.01
CA GLU A 137 -16.12 -3.34 -23.20
C GLU A 137 -14.64 -2.97 -23.26
N ARG A 138 -14.15 -2.56 -24.44
CA ARG A 138 -12.77 -2.10 -24.62
C ARG A 138 -12.49 -0.83 -23.81
N VAL A 139 -13.43 0.11 -23.77
CA VAL A 139 -13.32 1.36 -23.01
C VAL A 139 -13.41 1.10 -21.50
N GLU A 140 -14.33 0.26 -21.05
CA GLU A 140 -14.49 -0.05 -19.61
C GLU A 140 -13.28 -0.78 -19.00
N LYS A 141 -12.51 -1.52 -19.81
CA LYS A 141 -11.31 -2.25 -19.38
C LYS A 141 -9.99 -1.49 -19.59
N ALA A 142 -10.03 -0.33 -20.23
CA ALA A 142 -8.83 0.42 -20.60
C ALA A 142 -8.20 1.14 -19.40
N SER A 143 -6.87 1.29 -19.41
CA SER A 143 -6.16 2.06 -18.39
C SER A 143 -6.52 3.54 -18.46
N LEU A 144 -6.27 4.29 -17.39
CA LEU A 144 -6.53 5.73 -17.34
C LEU A 144 -5.79 6.48 -18.49
N GLU A 145 -4.57 6.05 -18.80
CA GLU A 145 -3.73 6.62 -19.86
C GLU A 145 -4.30 6.35 -21.26
N GLN A 146 -4.76 5.12 -21.50
CA GLN A 146 -5.45 4.77 -22.74
C GLN A 146 -6.72 5.60 -22.91
N LEU A 147 -7.50 5.76 -21.84
CA LEU A 147 -8.72 6.55 -21.84
C LEU A 147 -8.45 8.02 -22.17
N ASP A 148 -7.40 8.63 -21.62
CA ASP A 148 -7.01 10.01 -21.93
C ASP A 148 -6.62 10.17 -23.40
N HIS A 149 -5.74 9.30 -23.88
CA HIS A 149 -5.30 9.34 -25.26
C HIS A 149 -6.46 9.16 -26.26
N TRP A 150 -7.39 8.23 -25.97
CA TRP A 150 -8.58 8.06 -26.78
C TRP A 150 -9.56 9.21 -26.66
N PHE A 151 -9.66 9.85 -25.49
CA PHE A 151 -10.49 11.05 -25.32
C PHE A 151 -10.00 12.18 -26.22
N ASP A 152 -8.71 12.48 -26.21
CA ASP A 152 -8.11 13.52 -27.05
C ASP A 152 -8.30 13.21 -28.54
N ARG A 153 -8.03 11.97 -28.96
CA ARG A 153 -8.25 11.54 -30.35
C ARG A 153 -9.72 11.60 -30.76
N ALA A 154 -10.64 11.28 -29.86
CA ALA A 154 -12.06 11.30 -30.14
C ALA A 154 -12.59 12.71 -30.45
N ILE A 155 -11.91 13.78 -30.01
CA ILE A 155 -12.29 15.17 -30.31
C ILE A 155 -12.14 15.46 -31.81
N ASP A 156 -11.03 15.06 -32.42
CA ASP A 156 -10.71 15.39 -33.82
C ASP A 156 -11.01 14.26 -34.81
N ALA A 157 -11.18 13.03 -34.34
CA ALA A 157 -11.40 11.88 -35.20
C ALA A 157 -12.68 12.02 -36.05
N ALA A 158 -12.53 11.80 -37.36
CA ALA A 158 -13.65 11.73 -38.32
C ALA A 158 -14.38 10.37 -38.28
N ARG A 159 -13.72 9.32 -37.77
CA ARG A 159 -14.21 7.95 -37.70
C ARG A 159 -13.85 7.33 -36.35
N VAL A 160 -14.71 6.46 -35.82
CA VAL A 160 -14.50 5.86 -34.49
C VAL A 160 -13.27 4.97 -34.46
N GLU A 161 -12.92 4.33 -35.57
CA GLU A 161 -11.75 3.48 -35.70
C GLU A 161 -10.46 4.28 -35.44
N ASN A 162 -10.42 5.55 -35.84
CA ASN A 162 -9.26 6.43 -35.66
C ASN A 162 -9.04 6.81 -34.19
N VAL A 163 -10.07 6.68 -33.33
CA VAL A 163 -9.94 6.89 -31.88
C VAL A 163 -9.05 5.81 -31.25
N PHE A 164 -9.15 4.59 -31.76
CA PHE A 164 -8.59 3.39 -31.15
C PHE A 164 -7.40 2.79 -31.91
N ALA A 165 -6.95 3.44 -32.99
CA ALA A 165 -5.75 3.00 -33.70
C ALA A 165 -4.51 3.22 -32.83
N GLU A 166 -3.63 2.24 -32.82
CA GLU A 166 -2.28 2.35 -32.23
C GLU A 166 -1.43 3.20 -33.18
N ASP A 167 -0.48 3.95 -32.63
CA ASP A 167 0.53 4.65 -33.43
C ASP A 167 1.53 3.66 -34.05
#